data_AF-A0A5C2HDZ3-F1
#
_entry.id   AF-A0A5C2HDZ3-F1
#
_cell.length_a   1.000
_cell.length_b   1.000
_cell.length_c   1.000
_cell.angle_alpha   90.00
_cell.angle_beta   90.00
_cell.angle_gamma   90.00
#
_symmetry.space_group_name_H-M   'P 1'
#
loop_
_entity.id
_entity.type
_entity.pdbx_description
1 polymer ?
#
loop_
_entity_poly.entity_id
_entity_poly.type
_entity_poly.pdbx_seq_one_letter_code
_entity_poly.pdbx_strand_id
1 'polypeptide(L)'
;MYQMKDLKMDEIRAASFELITKISIERRKQIIRWFACQNLDFQCLVFEKQSNHYFKLKNEGIDKKILSFSSFILALQELYQQEQILKSKNKSQSLDKLGNLSKLEKIRLRKEKLQPKLQTLLNLHSVVESLYVEGFSSRKIQHFLLIRHKKSISHTSISKYINTYILNSNNQIGEKNDRYR
;
A
#
# COMPACT_ATOMS: atom_id res chain seq x y z
N MET A 1 -4.16 -35.42 -31.05
CA MET A 1 -5.53 -35.83 -30.70
C MET A 1 -5.60 -35.94 -29.19
N TYR A 2 -6.26 -34.99 -28.49
CA TYR A 2 -6.54 -35.12 -27.06
C TYR A 2 -7.62 -36.19 -26.87
N GLN A 3 -7.41 -37.17 -25.97
CA GLN A 3 -8.39 -38.23 -25.75
C GLN A 3 -9.57 -37.70 -24.93
N MET A 4 -10.79 -38.21 -25.19
CA MET A 4 -12.01 -37.78 -24.47
C MET A 4 -11.94 -37.95 -22.93
N LYS A 5 -11.06 -38.81 -22.42
CA LYS A 5 -10.79 -38.93 -20.98
C LYS A 5 -10.05 -37.72 -20.41
N ASP A 6 -9.19 -37.08 -21.18
CA ASP A 6 -8.44 -35.89 -20.76
C ASP A 6 -9.35 -34.67 -20.62
N LEU A 7 -10.34 -34.56 -21.51
CA LEU A 7 -11.36 -33.50 -21.47
C LEU A 7 -12.19 -33.54 -20.17
N LYS A 8 -12.62 -34.74 -19.73
CA LYS A 8 -13.36 -34.90 -18.46
C LYS A 8 -12.50 -34.57 -17.25
N MET A 9 -11.21 -34.90 -17.28
CA MET A 9 -10.29 -34.58 -16.19
C MET A 9 -9.97 -33.08 -16.11
N ASP A 10 -9.90 -32.40 -17.25
CA ASP A 10 -9.68 -30.96 -17.32
C ASP A 10 -10.91 -30.18 -16.81
N GLU A 11 -12.12 -30.66 -17.07
CA GLU A 11 -13.36 -30.09 -16.51
C GLU A 11 -13.41 -30.22 -14.97
N ILE A 12 -13.06 -31.38 -14.43
CA ILE A 12 -13.00 -31.61 -12.97
C ILE A 12 -11.95 -30.70 -12.33
N ARG A 13 -10.75 -30.60 -12.93
CA ARG A 13 -9.69 -29.70 -12.45
C ARG A 13 -10.11 -28.24 -12.53
N ALA A 14 -10.78 -27.84 -13.61
CA ALA A 14 -11.30 -26.49 -13.76
C ALA A 14 -12.36 -26.16 -12.68
N ALA A 15 -13.24 -27.10 -12.35
CA ALA A 15 -14.26 -26.94 -11.31
C ALA A 15 -13.64 -26.83 -9.90
N SER A 16 -12.66 -27.68 -9.57
CA SER A 16 -11.91 -27.56 -8.31
C SER A 16 -11.20 -26.21 -8.22
N PHE A 17 -10.69 -25.71 -9.34
CA PHE A 17 -10.01 -24.43 -9.42
C PHE A 17 -10.95 -23.24 -9.21
N GLU A 18 -12.12 -23.29 -9.82
CA GLU A 18 -13.15 -22.27 -9.71
C GLU A 18 -13.73 -22.22 -8.29
N LEU A 19 -13.85 -23.37 -7.62
CA LEU A 19 -14.18 -23.44 -6.19
C LEU A 19 -13.15 -22.71 -5.31
N ILE A 20 -11.86 -22.92 -5.56
CA ILE A 20 -10.78 -22.33 -4.76
C ILE A 20 -10.63 -20.83 -5.03
N THR A 21 -10.62 -20.44 -6.30
CA THR A 21 -10.26 -19.07 -6.70
C THR A 21 -11.47 -18.15 -6.87
N LYS A 22 -12.67 -18.71 -7.08
CA LYS A 22 -13.89 -17.98 -7.48
C LYS A 22 -13.70 -17.17 -8.77
N ILE A 23 -12.82 -17.62 -9.65
CA ILE A 23 -12.50 -16.97 -10.93
C ILE A 23 -13.05 -17.82 -12.07
N SER A 24 -13.89 -17.21 -12.90
CA SER A 24 -14.42 -17.87 -14.09
C SER A 24 -13.32 -18.15 -15.12
N ILE A 25 -13.56 -19.15 -15.97
CA ILE A 25 -12.63 -19.57 -17.03
C ILE A 25 -12.29 -18.41 -17.99
N GLU A 26 -13.28 -17.59 -18.32
CA GLU A 26 -13.12 -16.42 -19.21
C GLU A 26 -12.22 -15.37 -18.57
N ARG A 27 -12.45 -15.08 -17.30
CA ARG A 27 -11.65 -14.13 -16.54
C ARG A 27 -10.21 -14.59 -16.41
N ARG A 28 -10.00 -15.88 -16.16
CA ARG A 28 -8.66 -16.50 -16.16
C ARG A 28 -7.93 -16.28 -17.49
N LYS A 29 -8.59 -16.56 -18.62
CA LYS A 29 -8.02 -16.32 -19.97
C LYS A 29 -7.67 -14.85 -20.21
N GLN A 30 -8.53 -13.93 -19.78
CA GLN A 30 -8.27 -12.49 -19.89
C GLN A 30 -7.01 -12.07 -19.11
N ILE A 31 -6.92 -12.49 -17.85
CA ILE A 31 -5.82 -12.13 -16.97
C ILE A 31 -4.49 -12.73 -17.46
N ILE A 32 -4.49 -13.96 -17.98
CA ILE A 32 -3.29 -14.59 -18.55
C ILE A 32 -2.83 -13.84 -19.81
N ARG A 33 -3.76 -13.45 -20.70
CA ARG A 33 -3.43 -12.63 -21.87
C ARG A 33 -2.84 -11.28 -21.47
N TRP A 34 -3.41 -10.65 -20.46
CA TRP A 34 -2.89 -9.41 -19.92
C TRP A 34 -1.47 -9.59 -19.35
N PHE A 35 -1.21 -10.68 -18.62
CA PHE A 35 0.10 -11.00 -18.07
C PHE A 35 1.16 -11.18 -19.16
N ALA A 36 0.82 -11.87 -20.25
CA ALA A 36 1.73 -12.09 -21.38
C ALA A 36 2.20 -10.77 -22.03
N CYS A 37 1.41 -9.71 -21.91
CA CYS A 37 1.76 -8.37 -22.42
C CYS A 37 2.55 -7.51 -21.44
N GLN A 38 2.86 -8.00 -20.22
CA GLN A 38 3.57 -7.21 -19.20
C GLN A 38 5.09 -7.30 -19.36
N ASN A 39 5.80 -6.28 -18.84
CA ASN A 39 7.26 -6.26 -18.81
C ASN A 39 7.85 -7.29 -17.82
N LEU A 40 9.15 -7.58 -17.97
CA LEU A 40 9.82 -8.61 -17.17
C LEU A 40 9.79 -8.32 -15.66
N ASP A 41 9.99 -7.06 -15.25
CA ASP A 41 9.93 -6.65 -13.85
C ASP A 41 8.57 -6.97 -13.22
N PHE A 42 7.50 -6.69 -13.95
CA PHE A 42 6.14 -6.98 -13.51
C PHE A 42 5.87 -8.48 -13.47
N GLN A 43 6.42 -9.23 -14.43
CA GLN A 43 6.34 -10.69 -14.40
C GLN A 43 7.04 -11.26 -13.16
N CYS A 44 8.20 -10.74 -12.77
CA CYS A 44 8.87 -11.12 -11.52
C CYS A 44 8.02 -10.78 -10.28
N LEU A 45 7.40 -9.60 -10.25
CA LEU A 45 6.52 -9.18 -9.14
C LEU A 45 5.35 -10.15 -8.92
N VAL A 46 4.79 -10.71 -10.00
CA VAL A 46 3.73 -11.73 -9.91
C VAL A 46 4.19 -12.93 -9.10
N PHE A 47 5.41 -13.42 -9.32
CA PHE A 47 5.94 -14.59 -8.60
C PHE A 47 6.24 -14.30 -7.13
N GLU A 48 6.65 -13.07 -6.79
CA GLU A 48 6.74 -12.64 -5.39
C GLU A 48 5.37 -12.69 -4.70
N LYS A 49 4.33 -12.16 -5.36
CA LYS A 49 2.96 -12.18 -4.85
C LYS A 49 2.36 -13.58 -4.82
N GLN A 50 2.70 -14.44 -5.78
CA GLN A 50 2.28 -15.83 -5.83
C GLN A 50 2.68 -16.56 -4.55
N SER A 51 3.92 -16.38 -4.07
CA SER A 51 4.41 -17.04 -2.88
C SER A 51 3.53 -16.73 -1.66
N ASN A 52 3.10 -15.46 -1.51
CA ASN A 52 2.19 -15.05 -0.43
C ASN A 52 0.82 -15.75 -0.52
N HIS A 53 0.25 -15.85 -1.72
CA HIS A 53 -1.02 -16.57 -1.94
C HIS A 53 -0.87 -18.07 -1.76
N TYR A 54 0.26 -18.64 -2.17
CA TYR A 54 0.57 -20.05 -2.00
C TYR A 54 0.58 -20.42 -0.51
N PHE A 55 1.23 -19.62 0.33
CA PHE A 55 1.25 -19.86 1.78
C PHE A 55 -0.14 -19.73 2.42
N LYS A 56 -0.99 -18.81 1.94
CA LYS A 56 -2.37 -18.67 2.44
C LYS A 56 -3.22 -19.91 2.14
N LEU A 57 -3.11 -20.43 0.92
CA LEU A 57 -3.89 -21.57 0.46
C LEU A 57 -3.30 -22.93 0.89
N LYS A 58 -2.05 -22.98 1.35
CA LYS A 58 -1.36 -24.22 1.78
C LYS A 58 -2.10 -24.97 2.90
N ASN A 59 -2.93 -24.28 3.66
CA ASN A 59 -3.64 -24.85 4.80
C ASN A 59 -4.86 -25.73 4.40
N GLU A 60 -5.24 -25.77 3.12
CA GLU A 60 -6.52 -26.34 2.68
C GLU A 60 -6.43 -27.80 2.16
N GLY A 61 -5.29 -28.49 2.31
CA GLY A 61 -5.16 -29.90 1.90
C GLY A 61 -5.29 -30.16 0.40
N ILE A 62 -5.07 -29.13 -0.41
CA ILE A 62 -5.24 -29.14 -1.88
C ILE A 62 -4.01 -29.75 -2.57
N ASP A 63 -4.21 -30.41 -3.73
CA ASP A 63 -3.12 -30.85 -4.60
C ASP A 63 -2.15 -29.70 -4.91
N LYS A 64 -0.85 -29.93 -4.68
CA LYS A 64 0.24 -28.96 -4.87
C LYS A 64 0.21 -28.31 -6.25
N LYS A 65 -0.17 -29.03 -7.30
CA LYS A 65 -0.24 -28.48 -8.67
C LYS A 65 -1.37 -27.47 -8.81
N ILE A 66 -2.57 -27.83 -8.34
CA ILE A 66 -3.75 -26.97 -8.32
C ILE A 66 -3.46 -25.74 -7.46
N LEU A 67 -2.88 -25.94 -6.28
CA LEU A 67 -2.48 -24.88 -5.35
C LEU A 67 -1.50 -23.87 -5.99
N SER A 68 -0.46 -24.37 -6.66
CA SER A 68 0.53 -23.52 -7.32
C SER A 68 -0.09 -22.70 -8.45
N PHE A 69 -1.00 -23.30 -9.23
CA PHE A 69 -1.68 -22.58 -10.28
C PHE A 69 -2.71 -21.60 -9.71
N SER A 70 -3.47 -21.96 -8.66
CA SER A 70 -4.46 -21.09 -8.01
C SER A 70 -3.82 -19.84 -7.42
N SER A 71 -2.71 -20.03 -6.70
CA SER A 71 -1.93 -18.92 -6.16
C SER A 71 -1.38 -17.99 -7.25
N PHE A 72 -0.99 -18.54 -8.39
CA PHE A 72 -0.53 -17.75 -9.54
C PHE A 72 -1.67 -16.91 -10.13
N ILE A 73 -2.83 -17.51 -10.40
CA ILE A 73 -3.97 -16.78 -10.95
C ILE A 73 -4.48 -15.71 -9.98
N LEU A 74 -4.48 -15.98 -8.67
CA LEU A 74 -4.86 -14.98 -7.65
C LEU A 74 -3.87 -13.80 -7.60
N ALA A 75 -2.57 -14.08 -7.67
CA ALA A 75 -1.55 -13.02 -7.75
C ALA A 75 -1.77 -12.14 -9.00
N LEU A 76 -2.06 -12.75 -10.14
CA LEU A 76 -2.37 -12.00 -11.36
C LEU A 76 -3.65 -11.17 -11.23
N GLN A 77 -4.69 -11.71 -10.61
CA GLN A 77 -5.94 -10.97 -10.40
C GLN A 77 -5.74 -9.76 -9.49
N GLU A 78 -5.02 -9.93 -8.38
CA GLU A 78 -4.72 -8.84 -7.45
C GLU A 78 -4.01 -7.69 -8.17
N LEU A 79 -2.97 -8.01 -8.93
CA LEU A 79 -2.18 -7.02 -9.66
C LEU A 79 -2.97 -6.38 -10.80
N TYR A 80 -3.79 -7.16 -11.52
CA TYR A 80 -4.70 -6.64 -12.53
C TYR A 80 -5.67 -5.61 -11.93
N GLN A 81 -6.29 -5.93 -10.78
CA GLN A 81 -7.21 -5.01 -10.11
C GLN A 81 -6.50 -3.73 -9.65
N GLN A 82 -5.29 -3.86 -9.09
CA GLN A 82 -4.47 -2.71 -8.71
C GLN A 82 -4.17 -1.80 -9.92
N GLU A 83 -3.78 -2.39 -11.06
CA GLU A 83 -3.53 -1.63 -12.29
C GLU A 83 -4.79 -0.89 -12.78
N GLN A 84 -5.96 -1.56 -12.77
CA GLN A 84 -7.22 -0.92 -13.17
C GLN A 84 -7.64 0.22 -12.23
N ILE A 85 -7.43 0.06 -10.92
CA ILE A 85 -7.67 1.12 -9.92
C ILE A 85 -6.74 2.31 -10.15
N LEU A 86 -5.48 2.06 -10.51
CA LEU A 86 -4.53 3.12 -10.84
C LEU A 86 -4.93 3.87 -12.12
N LYS A 87 -5.40 3.15 -13.14
CA LYS A 87 -5.91 3.72 -14.40
C LYS A 87 -7.17 4.56 -14.18
N SER A 88 -8.11 4.10 -13.34
CA SER A 88 -9.35 4.83 -13.07
C SER A 88 -9.13 6.12 -12.28
N LYS A 89 -8.17 6.12 -11.34
CA LYS A 89 -7.80 7.31 -10.55
C LYS A 89 -6.97 8.33 -11.34
N ASN A 90 -6.21 7.90 -12.35
CA ASN A 90 -5.34 8.76 -13.16
C ASN A 90 -5.78 8.79 -14.64
N LYS A 91 -7.04 9.16 -14.89
CA LYS A 91 -7.70 9.12 -16.20
C LYS A 91 -6.97 9.89 -17.33
N SER A 92 -5.99 10.73 -17.00
CA SER A 92 -5.21 11.57 -17.92
C SER A 92 -3.75 11.14 -18.15
N GLN A 93 -3.30 10.00 -17.61
CA GLN A 93 -1.95 9.49 -17.89
C GLN A 93 -2.04 8.23 -18.76
N SER A 94 -1.79 8.41 -20.06
CA SER A 94 -1.64 7.34 -21.04
C SER A 94 -0.55 6.34 -20.63
N LEU A 95 -0.73 5.08 -21.05
CA LEU A 95 0.18 3.94 -20.81
C LEU A 95 1.65 4.19 -21.20
N ASP A 96 1.94 5.16 -22.07
CA ASP A 96 3.31 5.58 -22.38
C ASP A 96 4.05 6.19 -21.16
N LYS A 97 3.33 6.77 -20.20
CA LYS A 97 3.93 7.27 -18.96
C LYS A 97 4.11 6.18 -17.90
N LEU A 98 3.54 4.98 -18.09
CA LEU A 98 3.66 3.84 -17.17
C LEU A 98 5.03 3.15 -17.26
N GLY A 99 5.73 3.23 -18.40
CA GLY A 99 7.14 2.81 -18.48
C GLY A 99 8.06 3.59 -17.54
N ASN A 100 7.69 4.84 -17.22
CA ASN A 100 8.38 5.67 -16.22
C ASN A 100 7.85 5.48 -14.78
N LEU A 101 6.75 4.75 -14.59
CA LEU A 101 6.19 4.47 -13.27
C LEU A 101 7.00 3.45 -12.48
N SER A 102 7.75 2.52 -13.10
CA SER A 102 8.67 1.62 -12.36
C SER A 102 9.72 2.41 -11.54
N LYS A 103 10.15 3.57 -12.04
CA LYS A 103 11.03 4.49 -11.29
C LYS A 103 10.27 5.30 -10.23
N LEU A 104 9.02 5.73 -10.50
CA LEU A 104 8.19 6.47 -9.55
C LEU A 104 7.56 5.59 -8.45
N GLU A 105 7.32 4.31 -8.70
CA GLU A 105 6.87 3.33 -7.72
C GLU A 105 8.01 2.91 -6.80
N LYS A 106 9.27 2.87 -7.28
CA LYS A 106 10.46 2.84 -6.39
C LYS A 106 10.53 4.07 -5.48
N ILE A 107 9.98 5.21 -5.89
CA ILE A 107 9.89 6.44 -5.08
C ILE A 107 8.68 6.42 -4.14
N ARG A 108 7.53 5.85 -4.54
CA ARG A 108 6.32 5.73 -3.70
C ARG A 108 6.35 4.57 -2.69
N LEU A 109 6.98 3.44 -3.01
CA LEU A 109 7.15 2.27 -2.12
C LEU A 109 8.27 2.45 -1.10
N ARG A 110 9.21 3.37 -1.37
CA ARG A 110 9.90 4.05 -0.27
C ARG A 110 8.85 4.96 0.36
N LYS A 111 8.10 4.47 1.35
CA LYS A 111 7.51 5.37 2.37
C LYS A 111 8.61 6.39 2.66
N GLU A 112 8.40 7.67 2.33
CA GLU A 112 9.35 8.71 2.72
C GLU A 112 9.58 8.47 4.20
N LYS A 113 10.79 8.02 4.57
CA LYS A 113 11.12 7.82 5.98
C LYS A 113 10.84 9.16 6.60
N LEU A 114 9.80 9.22 7.47
CA LEU A 114 9.52 10.42 8.25
C LEU A 114 10.86 10.87 8.80
N GLN A 115 11.26 12.11 8.47
CA GLN A 115 12.57 12.59 8.87
C GLN A 115 12.71 12.33 10.37
N PRO A 116 13.83 11.76 10.85
CA PRO A 116 13.94 11.29 12.23
C PRO A 116 13.60 12.37 13.27
N LYS A 117 13.81 13.64 12.91
CA LYS A 117 13.41 14.81 13.71
C LYS A 117 11.89 15.01 13.78
N LEU A 118 11.17 14.84 12.67
CA LEU A 118 9.71 14.92 12.63
C LEU A 118 9.08 13.77 13.41
N GLN A 119 9.62 12.56 13.27
CA GLN A 119 9.13 11.41 14.04
C GLN A 119 9.36 11.59 15.55
N THR A 120 10.49 12.20 15.93
CA THR A 120 10.76 12.57 17.33
C THR A 120 9.75 13.59 17.85
N LEU A 121 9.39 14.61 17.04
CA LEU A 121 8.39 15.61 17.43
C LEU A 121 6.98 14.99 17.54
N LEU A 122 6.61 14.09 16.65
CA LEU A 122 5.34 13.35 16.75
C LEU A 122 5.28 12.50 18.02
N ASN A 123 6.38 11.85 18.40
CA ASN A 123 6.44 11.09 19.65
C ASN A 123 6.35 11.97 20.90
N LEU A 124 6.74 13.25 20.80
CA LEU A 124 6.71 14.24 21.88
C LEU A 124 5.57 15.25 21.71
N HIS A 125 4.53 14.90 20.95
CA HIS A 125 3.45 15.82 20.58
C HIS A 125 2.84 16.52 21.79
N SER A 126 2.41 15.75 22.79
CA SER A 126 1.77 16.28 24.01
C SER A 126 2.69 17.24 24.78
N VAL A 127 4.00 17.00 24.81
CA VAL A 127 4.97 17.88 25.48
C VAL A 127 5.15 19.19 24.71
N VAL A 128 5.23 19.11 23.38
CA VAL A 128 5.39 20.31 22.53
C VAL A 128 4.11 21.16 22.55
N GLU A 129 2.94 20.50 22.55
CA GLU A 129 1.64 21.14 22.66
C GLU A 129 1.46 21.85 24.01
N SER A 130 1.74 21.18 25.14
CA SER A 130 1.61 21.79 26.47
C SER A 130 2.51 23.02 26.61
N LEU A 131 3.77 22.92 26.19
CA LEU A 131 4.71 24.04 26.24
C LEU A 131 4.27 25.19 25.31
N TYR A 132 3.69 24.88 24.15
CA TYR A 132 3.18 25.93 23.27
C TYR A 132 1.95 26.63 23.86
N VAL A 133 1.01 25.88 24.45
CA VAL A 133 -0.17 26.40 25.14
C VAL A 133 0.21 27.26 26.35
N GLU A 134 1.27 26.88 27.07
CA GLU A 134 1.87 27.66 28.16
C GLU A 134 2.60 28.93 27.68
N GLY A 135 2.63 29.20 26.37
CA GLY A 135 3.19 30.43 25.79
C GLY A 135 4.70 30.39 25.54
N PHE A 136 5.34 29.22 25.57
CA PHE A 136 6.76 29.12 25.26
C PHE A 136 7.03 29.31 23.76
N SER A 137 8.00 30.17 23.44
CA SER A 137 8.46 30.33 22.06
C SER A 137 9.19 29.09 21.56
N SER A 138 9.24 28.88 20.24
CA SER A 138 9.90 27.72 19.64
C SER A 138 11.38 27.58 20.03
N ARG A 139 12.05 28.70 20.39
CA ARG A 139 13.43 28.70 20.92
C ARG A 139 13.50 28.14 22.36
N LYS A 140 12.53 28.51 23.22
CA LYS A 140 12.45 27.96 24.58
C LYS A 140 12.07 26.48 24.55
N ILE A 141 11.16 26.07 23.67
CA ILE A 141 10.79 24.67 23.45
C ILE A 141 12.01 23.87 22.95
N GLN A 142 12.78 24.41 22.01
CA GLN A 142 14.05 23.80 21.58
C GLN A 142 14.98 23.54 22.76
N HIS A 143 15.17 24.55 23.62
CA HIS A 143 16.05 24.43 24.78
C HIS A 143 15.53 23.38 25.78
N PHE A 144 14.23 23.34 26.01
CA PHE A 144 13.59 22.34 26.87
C PHE A 144 13.78 20.92 26.33
N LEU A 145 13.55 20.69 25.03
CA LEU A 145 13.75 19.39 24.40
C LEU A 145 15.22 18.93 24.44
N LEU A 146 16.16 19.87 24.36
CA LEU A 146 17.59 19.58 24.48
C LEU A 146 17.96 19.16 25.90
N ILE A 147 17.47 19.87 26.93
CA ILE A 147 17.81 19.61 28.33
C ILE A 147 17.08 18.37 28.88
N ARG A 148 15.75 18.33 28.72
CA ARG A 148 14.90 17.31 29.38
C ARG A 148 14.82 16.02 28.59
N HIS A 149 14.80 16.10 27.26
CA HIS A 149 14.62 14.93 26.40
C HIS A 149 15.90 14.53 25.64
N LYS A 150 17.00 15.28 25.81
CA LYS A 150 18.28 15.07 25.10
C LYS A 150 18.09 14.98 23.57
N LYS A 151 17.13 15.75 23.02
CA LYS A 151 16.84 15.77 21.57
C LYS A 151 17.28 17.10 20.95
N SER A 152 18.21 17.02 20.01
CA SER A 152 18.67 18.19 19.25
C SER A 152 17.78 18.41 18.02
N ILE A 153 16.80 19.30 18.17
CA ILE A 153 15.86 19.71 17.12
C ILE A 153 15.95 21.23 16.96
N SER A 154 15.95 21.73 15.72
CA SER A 154 16.04 23.18 15.49
C SER A 154 14.74 23.89 15.82
N HIS A 155 14.80 25.12 16.34
CA HIS A 155 13.59 25.92 16.60
C HIS A 155 12.75 26.12 15.33
N THR A 156 13.35 26.22 14.14
CA THR A 156 12.61 26.35 12.87
C THR A 156 11.81 25.08 12.54
N SER A 157 12.34 23.90 12.84
CA SER A 157 11.59 22.63 12.74
C SER A 157 10.41 22.58 13.71
N ILE A 158 10.59 23.10 14.93
CA ILE A 158 9.55 23.17 15.96
C ILE A 158 8.46 24.17 15.55
N SER A 159 8.82 25.35 15.06
CA SER A 159 7.85 26.35 14.56
C SER A 159 7.02 25.78 13.40
N LYS A 160 7.66 25.10 12.44
CA LYS A 160 6.96 24.41 11.36
C LYS A 160 5.98 23.37 11.92
N TYR A 161 6.42 22.55 12.87
CA TYR A 161 5.60 21.51 13.49
C TYR A 161 4.38 22.08 14.23
N ILE A 162 4.55 23.15 15.01
CA ILE A 162 3.46 23.83 15.71
C ILE A 162 2.41 24.34 14.70
N ASN A 163 2.85 25.01 13.65
CA ASN A 163 1.95 25.52 12.62
C ASN A 163 1.18 24.39 11.92
N THR A 164 1.84 23.28 11.62
CA THR A 164 1.21 22.19 10.85
C THR A 164 0.34 21.26 11.69
N TYR A 165 0.69 21.00 12.95
CA TYR A 165 0.07 19.94 13.76
C TYR A 165 -0.64 20.42 15.03
N ILE A 166 -0.33 21.62 15.54
CA ILE A 166 -0.94 22.16 16.77
C ILE A 166 -1.94 23.27 16.43
N LEU A 167 -1.60 24.19 15.51
CA LEU A 167 -2.54 25.24 15.09
C LEU A 167 -3.64 24.70 14.17
N ASN A 168 -3.29 23.82 13.23
CA ASN A 168 -4.27 23.23 12.32
C ASN A 168 -5.19 22.19 12.98
N SER A 169 -4.76 21.53 14.07
CA SER A 169 -5.63 20.64 14.84
C SER A 169 -6.67 21.44 15.63
N ASN A 170 -6.28 22.58 16.21
CA ASN A 170 -7.17 23.47 16.96
C ASN A 170 -8.25 24.14 16.07
N ASN A 171 -7.93 24.43 14.81
CA ASN A 171 -8.93 24.94 13.84
C ASN A 171 -10.02 23.92 13.51
N GLN A 172 -9.74 22.61 13.56
CA GLN A 172 -10.76 21.57 13.35
C GLN A 172 -11.64 21.32 14.59
N ILE A 173 -11.18 21.72 15.77
CA ILE A 173 -11.95 21.63 17.03
C ILE A 173 -12.91 22.82 17.15
N GLY A 174 -12.53 24.00 16.66
CA GLY A 174 -13.40 25.18 16.60
C GLY A 174 -14.63 25.01 15.70
N GLU A 175 -14.48 24.42 14.50
CA GLU A 175 -15.60 24.22 13.56
C GLU A 175 -16.65 23.18 14.01
N LYS A 176 -16.34 22.35 15.02
CA LYS A 176 -17.31 21.40 15.58
C LYS A 176 -18.21 22.01 16.66
N ASN A 177 -17.76 23.06 17.35
CA ASN A 177 -18.53 23.66 18.44
C ASN A 177 -19.54 24.72 17.94
N ASP A 178 -19.35 25.28 16.75
CA ASP A 178 -20.31 26.23 16.16
C ASP A 178 -21.45 25.56 15.38
N ARG A 179 -21.46 24.23 15.24
CA ARG A 179 -22.58 23.49 14.61
C ARG A 179 -23.69 23.07 15.59
N TYR A 180 -23.55 23.41 16.87
CA TYR A 180 -24.53 23.10 17.92
C TYR A 180 -24.90 24.33 18.78
N ARG A 181 -24.79 25.53 18.21
CA ARG A 181 -25.42 26.73 18.75
C ARG A 181 -26.50 27.26 17.81
#